data_AF-A0A478EBZ5-F1
#
_entry.id   AF-A0A478EBZ5-F1
#
_cell.length_a   1.000
_cell.length_b   1.000
_cell.length_c   1.000
_cell.angle_alpha   90.00
_cell.angle_beta   90.00
_cell.angle_gamma   90.00
#
_symmetry.space_group_name_H-M   'P 1'
#
loop_
_entity.id
_entity.type
_entity.pdbx_description
1 polymer ?
#
loop_
_entity_poly.entity_id
_entity_poly.type
_entity_poly.pdbx_seq_one_letter_code
_entity_poly.pdbx_strand_id
1 'polypeptide(L)'
;MESIRTEVDTNMSDGKLNMKGLMDSSPRLNSVVDEVLRLTTNSFSVRTILEDTQLAGKTFRKGNNIMMSFRPLHQKDDVFGPSVTTFDPDRFAKNPTLRRISSFKPFGGGSTWCPGRIAARRETLAFVALTLYRCELSLVKNMDGSEPCFPRLEVAKPCLVIYAGYSIALATREVPLIISGHPPSPSSLFPQLGSNDFAAAPPAIITGGDYNDEAFQELYQA
;
A
#
# COMPACT_ATOMS: atom_id res chain seq x y z
N MET A 1 2.05 -22.31 5.11
CA MET A 1 3.49 -21.96 5.06
C MET A 1 4.28 -22.98 4.26
N GLU A 2 4.19 -24.28 4.58
CA GLU A 2 4.91 -25.34 3.84
C GLU A 2 4.61 -25.35 2.32
N SER A 3 3.33 -25.26 1.94
CA SER A 3 2.95 -25.17 0.51
C SER A 3 3.54 -23.95 -0.22
N ILE A 4 3.69 -22.82 0.48
CA ILE A 4 4.31 -21.61 -0.09
C ILE A 4 5.82 -21.81 -0.19
N ARG A 5 6.45 -22.47 0.79
CA ARG A 5 7.88 -22.84 0.71
C ARG A 5 8.13 -23.73 -0.49
N THR A 6 7.29 -24.74 -0.75
CA THR A 6 7.38 -25.56 -1.97
C THR A 6 7.25 -24.74 -3.26
N GLU A 7 6.29 -23.79 -3.31
CA GLU A 7 6.16 -22.87 -4.45
C GLU A 7 7.41 -22.00 -4.64
N VAL A 8 8.04 -21.55 -3.55
CA VAL A 8 9.27 -20.77 -3.57
C VAL A 8 10.46 -21.62 -4.03
N ASP A 9 10.64 -22.80 -3.45
CA ASP A 9 11.76 -23.70 -3.75
C ASP A 9 11.76 -24.12 -5.23
N THR A 10 10.57 -24.39 -5.79
CA THR A 10 10.41 -24.71 -7.22
C THR A 10 10.82 -23.55 -8.14
N ASN A 11 10.79 -22.33 -7.63
CA ASN A 11 11.17 -21.11 -8.36
C ASN A 11 12.58 -20.63 -8.03
N MET A 12 13.37 -21.44 -7.33
CA MET A 12 14.77 -21.17 -7.03
C MET A 12 15.67 -22.15 -7.80
N SER A 13 16.64 -21.64 -8.56
CA SER A 13 17.67 -22.45 -9.21
C SER A 13 19.01 -21.73 -9.22
N ASP A 14 20.09 -22.43 -8.86
CA ASP A 14 21.46 -21.89 -8.81
C ASP A 14 21.59 -20.55 -8.04
N GLY A 15 20.84 -20.43 -6.94
CA GLY A 15 20.79 -19.21 -6.12
C GLY A 15 20.07 -18.01 -6.77
N LYS A 16 19.45 -18.20 -7.95
CA LYS A 16 18.68 -17.20 -8.67
C LYS A 16 17.19 -17.45 -8.53
N LEU A 17 16.44 -16.37 -8.45
CA LEU A 17 14.99 -16.40 -8.35
C LEU A 17 14.33 -16.30 -9.73
N ASN A 18 13.49 -17.26 -10.07
CA ASN A 18 12.65 -17.21 -11.26
C ASN A 18 11.42 -16.33 -11.01
N MET A 19 11.56 -15.03 -11.26
CA MET A 19 10.49 -14.05 -11.04
C MET A 19 9.23 -14.36 -11.88
N LYS A 20 9.39 -14.84 -13.12
CA LYS A 20 8.23 -15.17 -13.98
C LYS A 20 7.44 -16.33 -13.39
N GLY A 21 8.12 -17.38 -12.94
CA GLY A 21 7.48 -18.53 -12.31
C GLY A 21 6.82 -18.19 -10.98
N LEU A 22 7.40 -17.29 -10.17
CA LEU A 22 6.72 -16.77 -8.98
C LEU A 22 5.41 -16.04 -9.31
N MET A 23 5.39 -15.25 -10.38
CA MET A 23 4.18 -14.51 -10.77
C MET A 23 3.11 -15.44 -11.35
N ASP A 24 3.50 -16.38 -12.19
CA ASP A 24 2.57 -17.17 -13.01
C ASP A 24 2.20 -18.52 -12.39
N SER A 25 3.03 -19.05 -11.47
CA SER A 25 2.97 -20.45 -11.03
C SER A 25 3.11 -20.62 -9.50
N SER A 26 2.95 -19.55 -8.72
CA SER A 26 2.87 -19.61 -7.25
C SER A 26 1.52 -19.08 -6.75
N PRO A 27 0.43 -19.84 -6.94
CA PRO A 27 -0.93 -19.37 -6.67
C PRO A 27 -1.17 -19.04 -5.20
N ARG A 28 -0.60 -19.78 -4.24
CA ARG A 28 -0.79 -19.49 -2.82
C ARG A 28 0.01 -18.27 -2.38
N LEU A 29 1.27 -18.14 -2.81
CA LEU A 29 2.06 -16.94 -2.53
C LEU A 29 1.37 -15.69 -3.07
N ASN A 30 0.91 -15.72 -4.33
CA ASN A 30 0.16 -14.61 -4.91
C ASN A 30 -1.14 -14.34 -4.17
N SER A 31 -1.85 -15.38 -3.75
CA SER A 31 -3.09 -15.23 -2.99
C SER A 31 -2.87 -14.57 -1.63
N VAL A 32 -1.79 -14.93 -0.92
CA VAL A 32 -1.40 -14.29 0.33
C VAL A 32 -1.11 -12.81 0.12
N VAL A 33 -0.31 -12.45 -0.89
CA VAL A 33 0.00 -11.04 -1.19
C VAL A 33 -1.27 -10.26 -1.54
N ASP A 34 -2.16 -10.84 -2.36
CA ASP A 34 -3.42 -10.20 -2.74
C ASP A 34 -4.37 -10.03 -1.54
N GLU A 35 -4.44 -11.00 -0.64
CA GLU A 35 -5.26 -10.91 0.57
C GLU A 35 -4.70 -9.88 1.57
N VAL A 36 -3.38 -9.80 1.74
CA VAL A 36 -2.76 -8.74 2.52
C VAL A 36 -3.12 -7.39 1.93
N LEU A 37 -2.92 -7.19 0.62
CA LEU A 37 -3.27 -5.93 -0.04
C LEU A 37 -4.77 -5.60 0.11
N ARG A 38 -5.67 -6.58 0.03
CA ARG A 38 -7.12 -6.37 0.25
C ARG A 38 -7.42 -5.86 1.66
N LEU A 39 -6.78 -6.44 2.68
CA LEU A 39 -7.06 -6.11 4.08
C LEU A 39 -6.41 -4.80 4.53
N THR A 40 -5.21 -4.50 4.03
CA THR A 40 -4.38 -3.40 4.55
C THR A 40 -4.39 -2.16 3.67
N THR A 41 -4.78 -2.24 2.40
CA THR A 41 -4.79 -1.05 1.53
C THR A 41 -5.90 -0.09 1.95
N ASN A 42 -5.51 1.15 2.24
CA ASN A 42 -6.43 2.26 2.56
C ASN A 42 -6.21 3.47 1.63
N SER A 43 -6.01 3.20 0.34
CA SER A 43 -5.82 4.23 -0.67
C SER A 43 -7.13 4.92 -1.03
N PHE A 44 -7.01 6.17 -1.46
CA PHE A 44 -8.11 6.97 -1.97
C PHE A 44 -7.79 7.51 -3.35
N SER A 45 -8.84 7.87 -4.10
CA SER A 45 -8.74 8.56 -5.37
C SER A 45 -9.51 9.88 -5.27
N VAL A 46 -8.83 10.98 -5.57
CA VAL A 46 -9.44 12.31 -5.62
C VAL A 46 -9.69 12.69 -7.08
N ARG A 47 -10.87 13.24 -7.36
CA ARG A 47 -11.26 13.75 -8.69
C ARG A 47 -11.92 15.10 -8.57
N THR A 48 -11.55 16.03 -9.45
CA THR A 48 -12.24 17.31 -9.62
C THR A 48 -13.38 17.16 -10.63
N ILE A 49 -14.55 17.69 -10.30
CA ILE A 49 -15.71 17.68 -11.16
C ILE A 49 -15.57 18.80 -12.19
N LEU A 50 -15.41 18.44 -13.46
CA LEU A 50 -15.18 19.40 -14.55
C LEU A 50 -16.48 20.08 -15.02
N GLU A 51 -17.62 19.41 -14.84
CA GLU A 51 -18.96 19.89 -15.18
C GLU A 51 -20.00 19.27 -14.25
N ASP A 52 -21.12 19.96 -14.05
CA ASP A 52 -22.23 19.46 -13.22
C ASP A 52 -22.65 18.06 -13.72
N THR A 53 -22.49 17.05 -12.87
CA THR A 53 -22.63 15.63 -13.24
C THR A 53 -23.71 14.97 -12.40
N GLN A 54 -24.64 14.28 -13.06
CA GLN A 54 -25.62 13.42 -12.39
C GLN A 54 -25.04 12.03 -12.20
N LEU A 55 -24.92 11.57 -10.94
CA LEU A 55 -24.45 10.23 -10.62
C LEU A 55 -25.24 9.65 -9.45
N ALA A 56 -25.76 8.43 -9.61
CA ALA A 56 -26.57 7.73 -8.60
C ALA A 56 -27.71 8.58 -8.01
N GLY A 57 -28.39 9.37 -8.85
CA GLY A 57 -29.49 10.24 -8.44
C GLY A 57 -29.06 11.51 -7.69
N LYS A 58 -27.76 11.81 -7.60
CA LYS A 58 -27.22 13.01 -6.96
C LYS A 58 -26.54 13.92 -7.98
N THR A 59 -26.58 15.22 -7.71
CA THR A 59 -25.86 16.24 -8.50
C THR A 59 -24.51 16.54 -7.88
N PHE A 60 -23.46 16.27 -8.63
CA PHE A 60 -22.09 16.63 -8.33
C PHE A 60 -21.76 17.93 -9.05
N ARG A 61 -21.49 19.00 -8.30
CA ARG A 61 -21.31 20.35 -8.88
C ARG A 61 -19.89 20.57 -9.39
N LYS A 62 -19.77 21.25 -10.54
CA LYS A 62 -18.51 21.71 -11.12
C LYS A 62 -17.63 22.42 -10.09
N GLY A 63 -16.34 22.15 -10.14
CA GLY A 63 -15.31 22.74 -9.26
C GLY A 63 -15.13 22.01 -7.92
N ASN A 64 -16.08 21.16 -7.51
CA ASN A 64 -15.94 20.37 -6.30
C ASN A 64 -15.01 19.16 -6.51
N ASN A 65 -14.40 18.69 -5.42
CA ASN A 65 -13.63 17.45 -5.40
C ASN A 65 -14.44 16.29 -4.82
N ILE A 66 -14.27 15.09 -5.38
CA ILE A 66 -14.81 13.83 -4.88
C ILE A 66 -13.63 12.99 -4.41
N MET A 67 -13.69 12.53 -3.16
CA MET A 67 -12.77 11.55 -2.62
C MET A 67 -13.44 10.18 -2.58
N MET A 68 -12.84 9.20 -3.25
CA MET A 68 -13.31 7.82 -3.31
C MET A 68 -12.34 6.92 -2.55
N SER A 69 -12.76 6.40 -1.40
CA SER A 69 -11.99 5.40 -0.66
C SER A 69 -12.16 4.02 -1.30
N PHE A 70 -11.06 3.29 -1.48
CA PHE A 70 -11.11 1.92 -1.99
C PHE A 70 -11.36 0.89 -0.90
N ARG A 71 -11.10 1.21 0.38
CA ARG A 71 -11.21 0.26 1.48
C ARG A 71 -12.62 -0.32 1.66
N PRO A 72 -13.72 0.47 1.59
CA PRO A 72 -15.07 -0.09 1.62
C PRO A 72 -15.32 -1.10 0.50
N LEU A 73 -14.72 -0.91 -0.68
CA LEU A 73 -14.85 -1.86 -1.78
C LEU A 73 -14.19 -3.20 -1.45
N HIS A 74 -13.04 -3.17 -0.78
CA HIS A 74 -12.29 -4.37 -0.36
C HIS A 74 -12.94 -5.10 0.81
N GLN A 75 -13.91 -4.45 1.49
CA GLN A 75 -14.64 -4.95 2.66
C GLN A 75 -16.08 -5.41 2.35
N LYS A 76 -16.46 -5.43 1.07
CA LYS A 76 -17.77 -5.89 0.60
C LYS A 76 -17.95 -7.40 0.80
N ASP A 77 -18.85 -7.80 1.69
CA ASP A 77 -19.15 -9.20 2.04
C ASP A 77 -19.91 -9.95 0.92
N ASP A 78 -20.80 -9.28 0.20
CA ASP A 78 -21.44 -9.75 -1.03
C ASP A 78 -20.43 -10.12 -2.13
N VAL A 79 -19.22 -9.55 -2.09
CA VAL A 79 -18.15 -9.78 -3.06
C VAL A 79 -17.11 -10.78 -2.55
N PHE A 80 -16.64 -10.61 -1.32
CA PHE A 80 -15.53 -11.39 -0.77
C PHE A 80 -15.98 -12.51 0.18
N GLY A 81 -17.27 -12.60 0.49
CA GLY A 81 -17.86 -13.58 1.39
C GLY A 81 -17.93 -13.11 2.85
N PRO A 82 -18.58 -13.90 3.73
CA PRO A 82 -18.81 -13.51 5.13
C PRO A 82 -17.52 -13.41 5.96
N SER A 83 -16.42 -14.01 5.52
CA SER A 83 -15.09 -13.93 6.14
C SER A 83 -14.27 -12.71 5.69
N VAL A 84 -14.91 -11.66 5.15
CA VAL A 84 -14.21 -10.51 4.54
C VAL A 84 -13.31 -9.74 5.53
N THR A 85 -13.61 -9.79 6.82
CA THR A 85 -12.81 -9.14 7.87
C THR A 85 -11.65 -9.99 8.38
N THR A 86 -11.57 -11.26 7.99
CA THR A 86 -10.51 -12.16 8.40
C THR A 86 -9.51 -12.39 7.26
N PHE A 87 -8.27 -12.69 7.63
CA PHE A 87 -7.24 -13.10 6.68
C PHE A 87 -7.49 -14.52 6.20
N ASP A 88 -7.84 -14.67 4.92
CA ASP A 88 -7.93 -15.97 4.24
C ASP A 88 -6.83 -16.06 3.16
N PRO A 89 -5.71 -16.76 3.42
CA PRO A 89 -4.59 -16.85 2.49
C PRO A 89 -4.97 -17.53 1.17
N ASP A 90 -6.08 -18.27 1.13
CA ASP A 90 -6.50 -19.04 -0.04
C ASP A 90 -7.61 -18.34 -0.85
N ARG A 91 -8.10 -17.15 -0.41
CA ARG A 91 -9.24 -16.47 -1.05
C ARG A 91 -9.07 -16.28 -2.55
N PHE A 92 -7.92 -15.77 -2.97
CA PHE A 92 -7.61 -15.49 -4.38
C PHE A 92 -7.04 -16.72 -5.11
N ALA A 93 -6.58 -17.74 -4.39
CA ALA A 93 -6.22 -19.04 -4.98
C ALA A 93 -7.48 -19.83 -5.35
N LYS A 94 -8.47 -19.86 -4.46
CA LYS A 94 -9.79 -20.51 -4.67
C LYS A 94 -10.62 -19.79 -5.72
N ASN A 95 -10.56 -18.46 -5.77
CA ASN A 95 -11.26 -17.66 -6.76
C ASN A 95 -10.34 -16.63 -7.44
N PRO A 96 -9.59 -17.03 -8.49
CA PRO A 96 -8.70 -16.13 -9.21
C PRO A 96 -9.39 -14.95 -9.90
N THR A 97 -10.70 -15.05 -10.17
CA THR A 97 -11.46 -13.97 -10.83
C THR A 97 -11.56 -12.71 -9.98
N LEU A 98 -11.40 -12.82 -8.65
CA LEU A 98 -11.35 -11.70 -7.71
C LEU A 98 -10.23 -10.70 -8.01
N ARG A 99 -9.21 -11.06 -8.80
CA ARG A 99 -8.16 -10.12 -9.24
C ARG A 99 -8.65 -9.09 -10.27
N ARG A 100 -9.77 -9.39 -10.94
CA ARG A 100 -10.26 -8.61 -12.10
C ARG A 100 -11.54 -7.82 -11.80
N ILE A 101 -12.15 -8.03 -10.63
CA ILE A 101 -13.39 -7.33 -10.26
C ILE A 101 -13.15 -5.85 -9.95
N SER A 102 -14.19 -5.03 -10.09
CA SER A 102 -14.15 -3.60 -9.80
C SER A 102 -13.94 -3.29 -8.31
N SER A 103 -14.31 -4.21 -7.41
CA SER A 103 -14.16 -4.04 -5.97
C SER A 103 -12.75 -4.31 -5.44
N PHE A 104 -11.86 -4.90 -6.23
CA PHE A 104 -10.46 -5.12 -5.84
C PHE A 104 -9.55 -4.11 -6.53
N LYS A 105 -9.08 -3.12 -5.76
CA LYS A 105 -8.30 -1.96 -6.23
C LYS A 105 -7.07 -1.70 -5.34
N PRO A 106 -6.14 -2.67 -5.21
CA PRO A 106 -4.97 -2.52 -4.34
C PRO A 106 -3.99 -1.43 -4.81
N PHE A 107 -4.02 -1.09 -6.10
CA PHE A 107 -3.11 -0.13 -6.73
C PHE A 107 -3.86 1.02 -7.43
N GLY A 108 -5.04 1.36 -6.92
CA GLY A 108 -5.92 2.37 -7.53
C GLY A 108 -6.74 1.83 -8.69
N GLY A 109 -7.11 2.70 -9.64
CA GLY A 109 -7.94 2.34 -10.79
C GLY A 109 -8.19 3.48 -11.77
N GLY A 110 -8.72 3.14 -12.95
CA GLY A 110 -9.04 4.09 -14.03
C GLY A 110 -7.79 4.55 -14.79
N SER A 111 -7.77 5.79 -15.29
CA SER A 111 -6.61 6.37 -15.96
C SER A 111 -5.41 6.61 -15.04
N THR A 112 -5.62 6.57 -13.71
CA THR A 112 -4.59 6.85 -12.70
C THR A 112 -4.15 5.58 -11.97
N TRP A 113 -4.03 4.46 -12.69
CA TRP A 113 -3.42 3.26 -12.11
C TRP A 113 -2.02 3.57 -11.59
N CYS A 114 -1.65 3.03 -10.41
CA CYS A 114 -0.29 3.19 -9.90
C CYS A 114 0.72 2.71 -10.95
N PRO A 115 1.64 3.58 -11.44
CA PRO A 115 2.62 3.19 -12.45
C PRO A 115 3.58 2.11 -11.91
N GLY A 116 3.93 2.19 -10.62
CA GLY A 116 4.81 1.23 -9.95
C GLY A 116 4.18 -0.11 -9.57
N ARG A 117 2.89 -0.36 -9.86
CA ARG A 117 2.17 -1.57 -9.39
C ARG A 117 2.84 -2.90 -9.78
N ILE A 118 3.47 -2.94 -10.96
CA ILE A 118 4.15 -4.15 -11.44
C ILE A 118 5.47 -4.35 -10.68
N ALA A 119 6.25 -3.27 -10.51
CA ALA A 119 7.50 -3.28 -9.75
C ALA A 119 7.24 -3.63 -8.29
N ALA A 120 6.34 -2.91 -7.61
CA ALA A 120 5.96 -3.16 -6.23
C ALA A 120 5.50 -4.61 -6.00
N ARG A 121 4.70 -5.18 -6.92
CA ARG A 121 4.28 -6.58 -6.83
C ARG A 121 5.45 -7.54 -6.96
N ARG A 122 6.35 -7.31 -7.93
CA ARG A 122 7.54 -8.15 -8.13
C ARG A 122 8.46 -8.10 -6.92
N GLU A 123 8.76 -6.90 -6.43
CA GLU A 123 9.60 -6.69 -5.25
C GLU A 123 9.00 -7.34 -4.00
N THR A 124 7.68 -7.19 -3.78
CA THR A 124 6.99 -7.84 -2.65
C THR A 124 7.10 -9.36 -2.73
N LEU A 125 6.81 -9.94 -3.90
CA LEU A 125 6.90 -11.38 -4.10
C LEU A 125 8.33 -11.88 -3.94
N ALA A 126 9.31 -11.18 -4.51
CA ALA A 126 10.73 -11.53 -4.39
C ALA A 126 11.22 -11.43 -2.94
N PHE A 127 10.86 -10.37 -2.22
CA PHE A 127 11.21 -10.20 -0.82
C PHE A 127 10.65 -11.33 0.04
N VAL A 128 9.36 -11.65 -0.10
CA VAL A 128 8.73 -12.73 0.66
C VAL A 128 9.37 -14.08 0.30
N ALA A 129 9.55 -14.37 -1.00
CA ALA A 129 10.15 -15.61 -1.46
C ALA A 129 11.58 -15.79 -0.93
N LEU A 130 12.45 -14.78 -1.07
CA LEU A 130 13.83 -14.84 -0.60
C LEU A 130 13.91 -14.93 0.93
N THR A 131 13.02 -14.26 1.65
CA THR A 131 12.94 -14.37 3.11
C THR A 131 12.57 -15.79 3.53
N LEU A 132 11.57 -16.39 2.89
CA LEU A 132 11.17 -17.77 3.17
C LEU A 132 12.27 -18.78 2.79
N TYR A 133 12.97 -18.54 1.68
CA TYR A 133 14.04 -19.42 1.21
C TYR A 133 15.28 -19.39 2.11
N ARG A 134 15.67 -18.19 2.60
CA ARG A 134 16.92 -18.01 3.35
C ARG A 134 16.74 -18.07 4.86
N CYS A 135 15.54 -17.83 5.36
CA CYS A 135 15.27 -17.70 6.79
C CYS A 135 14.23 -18.70 7.27
N GLU A 136 14.47 -19.21 8.47
CA GLU A 136 13.43 -19.83 9.27
C GLU A 136 12.76 -18.73 10.10
N LEU A 137 11.45 -18.57 9.92
CA LEU A 137 10.67 -17.54 10.60
C LEU A 137 9.91 -18.17 11.76
N SER A 138 10.09 -17.60 12.95
CA SER A 138 9.31 -17.95 14.14
C SER A 138 8.79 -16.68 14.80
N LEU A 139 7.64 -16.79 15.46
CA LEU A 139 7.11 -15.71 16.27
C LEU A 139 7.89 -15.66 17.58
N VAL A 140 8.38 -14.47 17.93
CA VAL A 140 9.04 -14.26 19.22
C VAL A 140 7.96 -14.07 20.27
N LYS A 141 8.10 -14.78 21.41
CA LYS A 141 7.22 -14.62 22.56
C LYS A 141 7.27 -13.19 23.09
N ASN A 142 6.18 -12.73 23.67
CA ASN A 142 6.15 -11.47 24.39
C ASN A 142 7.15 -11.50 25.57
N MET A 143 7.49 -10.33 26.11
CA MET A 143 8.43 -10.21 27.23
C MET A 143 7.97 -10.96 28.49
N ASP A 144 6.67 -11.18 28.64
CA ASP A 144 6.05 -11.95 29.73
C ASP A 144 5.96 -13.46 29.45
N GLY A 145 6.51 -13.93 28.32
CA GLY A 145 6.48 -15.33 27.90
C GLY A 145 5.18 -15.78 27.21
N SER A 146 4.20 -14.88 27.05
CA SER A 146 2.95 -15.19 26.32
C SER A 146 3.18 -15.22 24.80
N GLU A 147 2.31 -15.92 24.08
CA GLU A 147 2.31 -15.92 22.62
C GLU A 147 1.88 -14.54 22.09
N PRO A 148 2.53 -14.01 21.04
CA PRO A 148 2.14 -12.74 20.45
C PRO A 148 0.75 -12.86 19.83
N CYS A 149 -0.08 -11.82 20.02
CA CYS A 149 -1.37 -11.74 19.37
C CYS A 149 -1.20 -11.37 17.88
N PHE A 150 -2.13 -11.82 17.03
CA PHE A 150 -2.12 -11.41 15.63
C PHE A 150 -2.24 -9.88 15.54
N PRO A 151 -1.36 -9.19 14.80
CA PRO A 151 -1.35 -7.74 14.75
C PRO A 151 -2.68 -7.22 14.21
N ARG A 152 -3.29 -6.30 14.96
CA ARG A 152 -4.48 -5.57 14.49
C ARG A 152 -4.00 -4.43 13.60
N LEU A 153 -4.66 -4.27 12.45
CA LEU A 153 -4.42 -3.13 11.58
C LEU A 153 -4.71 -1.84 12.36
N GLU A 154 -3.70 -1.00 12.51
CA GLU A 154 -3.88 0.36 13.02
C GLU A 154 -4.58 1.19 11.94
N VAL A 155 -5.81 1.60 12.24
CA VAL A 155 -6.67 2.34 11.32
C VAL A 155 -6.85 3.80 11.71
N ALA A 156 -6.47 4.16 12.94
CA ALA A 156 -6.57 5.51 13.47
C ALA A 156 -5.33 6.34 13.16
N LYS A 157 -4.19 5.70 12.86
CA LYS A 157 -2.97 6.39 12.45
C LYS A 157 -2.81 6.29 10.93
N PRO A 158 -2.50 7.41 10.25
CA PRO A 158 -2.16 7.36 8.84
C PRO A 158 -0.88 6.51 8.71
N CYS A 159 -0.66 5.89 7.55
CA CYS A 159 0.67 5.36 7.26
C CYS A 159 1.68 6.49 7.54
N LEU A 160 2.73 6.21 8.32
CA LEU A 160 3.89 7.08 8.49
C LEU A 160 4.63 7.15 7.15
N VAL A 161 4.00 7.79 6.16
CA VAL A 161 4.69 8.26 4.99
C VAL A 161 5.29 9.57 5.46
N ILE A 162 6.60 9.60 5.65
CA ILE A 162 7.30 10.88 5.58
C ILE A 162 7.08 11.34 4.14
N TYR A 163 6.03 12.14 3.95
CA TYR A 163 5.74 12.74 2.68
C TYR A 163 6.80 13.82 2.49
N ALA A 164 7.89 13.43 1.82
CA ALA A 164 8.88 14.30 1.19
C ALA A 164 8.23 15.14 0.06
N GLY A 165 7.01 15.62 0.26
CA GLY A 165 6.18 16.21 -0.78
C GLY A 165 6.45 17.69 -0.91
N TYR A 166 7.53 18.03 -1.59
CA TYR A 166 7.68 19.26 -2.40
C TYR A 166 9.04 19.26 -3.10
N SER A 167 10.09 18.71 -2.45
CA SER A 167 11.45 18.64 -3.00
C SER A 167 12.21 17.44 -2.45
N ILE A 168 12.65 16.55 -3.36
CA ILE A 168 13.50 15.40 -3.04
C ILE A 168 14.81 15.85 -2.38
N ALA A 169 15.37 16.99 -2.80
CA ALA A 169 16.60 17.53 -2.25
C ALA A 169 16.47 17.96 -0.78
N LEU A 170 15.31 18.54 -0.41
CA LEU A 170 15.03 18.91 0.98
C LEU A 170 14.77 17.67 1.83
N ALA A 171 13.95 16.75 1.34
CA ALA A 171 13.67 15.50 2.05
C ALA A 171 14.92 14.66 2.34
N THR A 172 15.86 14.62 1.40
CA THR A 172 17.14 13.91 1.60
C THR A 172 17.97 14.48 2.76
N ARG A 173 17.78 15.77 3.10
CA ARG A 173 18.44 16.42 4.25
C ARG A 173 17.65 16.27 5.56
N GLU A 174 16.32 16.32 5.47
CA GLU A 174 15.44 16.37 6.63
C GLU A 174 15.11 14.99 7.20
N VAL A 175 14.96 13.97 6.34
CA VAL A 175 14.60 12.61 6.75
C VAL A 175 15.62 12.00 7.73
N PRO A 176 16.94 12.07 7.49
CA PRO A 176 17.92 11.56 8.46
C PRO A 176 17.85 12.27 9.82
N LEU A 177 17.58 13.58 9.82
CA LEU A 177 17.43 14.38 11.04
C LEU A 177 16.19 13.95 11.84
N ILE A 178 15.06 13.77 11.16
CA ILE A 178 13.81 13.27 11.76
C ILE A 178 14.02 11.85 12.34
N ILE A 179 14.64 10.94 11.58
CA ILE A 179 14.93 9.57 12.03
C ILE A 179 15.87 9.57 13.24
N SER A 180 16.82 10.50 13.30
CA SER A 180 17.77 10.65 14.40
C SER A 180 17.18 11.35 15.64
N GLY A 181 15.89 11.72 15.64
CA GLY A 181 15.24 12.41 16.75
C GLY A 181 15.54 13.91 16.85
N HIS A 182 16.14 14.51 15.83
CA HIS A 182 16.51 15.93 15.78
C HIS A 182 15.83 16.63 14.58
N PRO A 183 14.49 16.66 14.51
CA PRO A 183 13.81 17.25 13.37
C PRO A 183 14.14 18.75 13.25
N PRO A 184 14.18 19.31 12.02
CA PRO A 184 14.21 20.75 11.81
C PRO A 184 13.06 21.45 12.54
N SER A 185 13.21 22.75 12.80
CA SER A 185 12.14 23.56 13.41
C SER A 185 10.83 23.35 12.65
N PRO A 186 9.67 23.21 13.34
CA PRO A 186 8.38 23.10 12.68
C PRO A 186 8.15 24.22 11.67
N SER A 187 8.64 25.43 11.92
CA SER A 187 8.53 26.57 11.00
C SER A 187 9.29 26.41 9.68
N SER A 188 10.22 25.44 9.55
CA SER A 188 11.01 25.22 8.34
C SER A 188 10.52 24.04 7.48
N LEU A 189 9.53 23.27 7.96
CA LEU A 189 9.01 22.10 7.24
C LEU A 189 7.88 22.52 6.29
N PHE A 190 7.97 22.26 4.99
CA PHE A 190 6.86 22.41 4.03
C PHE A 190 6.55 21.03 3.45
N PRO A 191 5.28 20.55 3.34
CA PRO A 191 3.98 21.20 3.57
C PRO A 191 3.35 20.79 4.92
N GLN A 192 2.68 21.75 5.58
CA GLN A 192 2.08 21.57 6.91
C GLN A 192 0.55 21.63 6.84
N LEU A 193 -0.13 20.61 7.39
CA LEU A 193 -1.52 20.72 7.81
C LEU A 193 -1.67 20.07 9.19
N GLY A 194 -1.52 20.87 10.25
CA GLY A 194 -1.75 20.45 11.63
C GLY A 194 -1.21 21.44 12.66
N SER A 195 -1.74 21.40 13.89
CA SER A 195 -1.23 22.21 15.00
C SER A 195 0.12 21.70 15.50
N ASN A 196 1.00 22.63 15.92
CA ASN A 196 2.35 22.36 16.47
C ASN A 196 2.37 21.75 17.88
N ASP A 197 1.34 20.98 18.27
CA ASP A 197 1.29 20.24 19.54
C ASP A 197 1.57 18.75 19.27
N PHE A 198 2.75 18.29 19.69
CA PHE A 198 3.24 16.91 19.49
C PHE A 198 3.13 16.04 20.76
N ALA A 199 2.41 16.48 21.79
CA ALA A 199 2.09 15.63 22.94
C ALA A 199 1.15 14.46 22.57
N ALA A 200 0.47 14.53 21.41
CA ALA A 200 -0.30 13.46 20.79
C ALA A 200 -0.08 13.43 19.27
N ALA A 201 -0.13 12.24 18.65
CA ALA A 201 0.17 12.05 17.22
C ALA A 201 -0.94 12.62 16.31
N PRO A 202 -0.60 13.33 15.20
CA PRO A 202 -1.60 13.85 14.27
C PRO A 202 -2.23 12.76 13.38
N PRO A 203 -3.54 12.84 13.09
CA PRO A 203 -4.29 11.74 12.45
C PRO A 203 -4.24 11.68 10.90
N ALA A 204 -3.74 12.69 10.17
CA ALA A 204 -3.40 12.63 8.72
C ALA A 204 -2.86 13.98 8.20
N ILE A 205 -2.02 13.95 7.16
CA ILE A 205 -1.63 15.11 6.33
C ILE A 205 -1.83 14.75 4.85
N ILE A 206 -2.62 15.54 4.12
CA ILE A 206 -2.81 15.47 2.66
C ILE A 206 -2.49 16.84 2.09
N THR A 207 -1.52 16.95 1.19
CA THR A 207 -1.34 18.17 0.38
C THR A 207 -1.00 17.80 -1.06
N GLY A 208 -1.87 18.21 -1.98
CA GLY A 208 -1.55 18.28 -3.40
C GLY A 208 -0.82 19.59 -3.71
N GLY A 209 0.02 19.56 -4.74
CA GLY A 209 0.70 20.74 -5.28
C GLY A 209 1.55 20.40 -6.49
N ASP A 210 1.17 20.95 -7.64
CA ASP A 210 1.88 21.23 -8.89
C ASP A 210 2.92 20.19 -9.38
N TYR A 211 2.40 19.13 -10.00
CA TYR A 211 3.17 18.30 -10.91
C TYR A 211 3.49 19.09 -12.20
N ASN A 212 4.78 19.15 -12.59
CA ASN A 212 5.25 19.70 -13.86
C ASN A 212 6.02 18.60 -14.63
N ASP A 213 5.54 18.26 -15.83
CA ASP A 213 6.14 17.26 -16.71
C ASP A 213 7.58 17.60 -17.14
N GLU A 214 7.90 18.87 -17.36
CA GLU A 214 9.23 19.31 -17.82
C GLU A 214 10.31 19.06 -16.75
N ALA A 215 10.00 19.39 -15.50
CA ALA A 215 10.90 19.16 -14.37
C ALA A 215 11.14 17.67 -14.07
N PHE A 216 10.15 16.81 -14.34
CA PHE A 216 10.30 15.36 -14.20
C PHE A 216 11.20 14.77 -15.29
N GLN A 217 11.10 15.26 -16.54
CA GLN A 217 11.91 14.77 -17.66
C GLN A 217 13.38 15.18 -17.54
N GLU A 218 13.69 16.38 -17.05
CA GLU A 218 15.09 16.79 -16.78
C GLU A 218 15.76 15.89 -15.72
N LEU A 219 15.03 15.50 -14.68
CA LEU A 219 15.50 14.60 -13.62
C LEU A 219 15.72 13.15 -14.09
N TYR A 220 14.96 12.70 -15.09
CA TYR A 220 15.10 11.36 -15.66
C TYR A 220 16.31 11.24 -16.61
N GLN A 221 16.79 12.37 -17.14
CA GLN A 221 17.88 12.43 -18.11
C GLN A 221 19.24 12.84 -17.48
N ALA A 222 19.26 13.16 -16.19
CA ALA A 222 20.46 13.50 -15.41
C ALA A 222 20.95 12.30 -14.57
#